data_AF-A0A1S1XZQ4-F1
#
_entry.id   AF-A0A1S1XZQ4-F1
#
_cell.length_a   1.000
_cell.length_b   1.000
_cell.length_c   1.000
_cell.angle_alpha   90.00
_cell.angle_beta   90.00
_cell.angle_gamma   90.00
#
_symmetry.space_group_name_H-M   'P 1'
#
loop_
_entity.id
_entity.type
_entity.pdbx_description
1 polymer ?
#
loop_
_entity_poly.entity_id
_entity_poly.type
_entity_poly.pdbx_seq_one_letter_code
_entity_poly.pdbx_strand_id
1 'polypeptide(L)'
;MHKKVIPMLCGALLLPLSPLALAVADKLPSSTSVKLGAAEEVCSEFTDAKWRDAQVIDGVEIQESRMCNPDNPAEVAAFVKGTNNISMATLMETQLAADALTVSNDMDGDGDPDHYIIKLEIAELNGHSPDMREPTTTFDIAPGIQPTFWVFAPKTRDMSTLSLYEPIANPLLRAPSPTIRVEQGDIVWIVLENNHYFPHSIHLHGIDHPYMDHSGEGNDGVGQTSQMDVLPGQSKTYVIKPRQPGTMYYHCHVQPHVHIPMGLQGIFVVEENRPNNWVQVFNVGNGQVRHPSVAVKEKYAAEYDLHYQSADKELHEMARSANDPRLLARRLNQEYDITDAKPDYFMLNGRSFPYTLRESLILMEENKKVKLRVLNGHEEAFALHIHGHKPMVTHYDGVDNGPSSYIKRDVHGMVPAQRLDLELNGVDDGLNSFGQGVWMFHDHVEKSFTTNGMGEGGDISLVVYKGFMDERGIPKVHGMSLAPYFTKEFWQGKFPAWQDYDAWKSLGLPEITTKKQAAFVPPPPVAPKTDATAQPTGSDTSFFGQLFNGILLGGLLYAAYINRERILSMFAKK
;
A
#
# COMPACT_ATOMS: atom_id res chain seq x y z
N MET A 1 -18.76 -29.83 -66.01
CA MET A 1 -18.57 -31.07 -66.79
C MET A 1 -17.55 -31.95 -66.07
N HIS A 2 -17.77 -33.27 -66.02
CA HIS A 2 -16.83 -34.23 -65.42
C HIS A 2 -15.56 -34.41 -66.26
N LYS A 3 -14.43 -34.72 -65.60
CA LYS A 3 -13.79 -36.06 -65.69
C LYS A 3 -12.69 -36.24 -64.64
N LYS A 4 -12.75 -37.36 -63.90
CA LYS A 4 -11.57 -38.01 -63.28
C LYS A 4 -10.96 -38.98 -64.30
N VAL A 5 -9.69 -39.38 -64.14
CA VAL A 5 -9.14 -40.78 -64.25
C VAL A 5 -7.61 -40.78 -64.09
N ILE A 6 -7.07 -41.88 -63.51
CA ILE A 6 -5.74 -42.14 -62.89
C ILE A 6 -5.47 -43.67 -63.03
N PRO A 7 -4.24 -44.27 -62.99
CA PRO A 7 -2.84 -43.76 -62.84
C PRO A 7 -1.85 -44.20 -63.97
N MET A 8 -0.56 -43.81 -63.88
CA MET A 8 0.69 -44.60 -64.16
C MET A 8 1.93 -43.67 -64.29
N LEU A 9 3.18 -44.05 -64.01
CA LEU A 9 3.82 -45.08 -63.15
C LEU A 9 5.30 -44.69 -62.98
N CYS A 10 5.97 -45.09 -61.89
CA CYS A 10 7.43 -45.19 -61.70
C CYS A 10 8.36 -44.02 -62.12
N GLY A 11 8.98 -43.37 -61.14
CA GLY A 11 10.09 -42.43 -61.33
C GLY A 11 10.87 -42.19 -60.04
N ALA A 12 11.53 -43.23 -59.50
CA ALA A 12 12.33 -43.10 -58.29
C ALA A 12 13.63 -42.33 -58.57
N LEU A 13 13.81 -41.17 -57.92
CA LEU A 13 15.14 -40.59 -57.70
C LEU A 13 15.41 -40.53 -56.20
N LEU A 14 16.51 -41.17 -55.81
CA LEU A 14 17.06 -41.15 -54.46
C LEU A 14 17.63 -39.75 -54.17
N LEU A 15 17.02 -39.03 -53.23
CA LEU A 15 17.74 -38.03 -52.44
C LEU A 15 18.27 -38.72 -51.17
N PRO A 16 19.57 -38.61 -50.85
CA PRO A 16 20.10 -39.25 -49.65
C PRO A 16 19.53 -38.59 -48.40
N LEU A 17 18.90 -39.39 -47.55
CA LEU A 17 18.61 -39.02 -46.17
C LEU A 17 19.94 -38.81 -45.42
N SER A 18 20.33 -37.55 -45.22
CA SER A 18 21.40 -37.20 -44.28
C SER A 18 20.95 -37.49 -42.85
N PRO A 19 21.49 -38.51 -42.14
CA PRO A 19 20.98 -38.93 -40.85
C PRO A 19 21.74 -38.24 -39.71
N LEU A 20 21.93 -36.92 -39.79
CA LEU A 20 22.75 -36.16 -38.82
C LEU A 20 22.33 -34.68 -38.73
N ALA A 21 21.03 -34.47 -38.52
CA ALA A 21 20.49 -33.26 -37.89
C ALA A 21 19.33 -33.62 -36.96
N LEU A 22 19.54 -34.66 -36.14
CA LEU A 22 18.95 -34.64 -34.80
C LEU A 22 19.53 -33.41 -34.11
N ALA A 23 18.79 -32.30 -34.16
CA ALA A 23 18.91 -31.32 -33.10
C ALA A 23 18.76 -32.11 -31.81
N VAL A 24 19.82 -32.11 -31.00
CA VAL A 24 19.70 -32.60 -29.63
C VAL A 24 18.74 -31.62 -28.98
N ALA A 25 17.46 -31.99 -28.96
CA ALA A 25 16.52 -31.45 -28.01
C ALA A 25 17.05 -31.94 -26.66
N ASP A 26 18.00 -31.18 -26.10
CA ASP A 26 18.38 -31.30 -24.70
C ASP A 26 17.06 -31.22 -23.95
N LYS A 27 16.64 -32.37 -23.41
CA LYS A 27 15.43 -32.44 -22.60
C LYS A 27 15.62 -31.37 -21.53
N LEU A 28 14.71 -30.40 -21.51
CA LEU A 28 14.67 -29.42 -20.43
C LEU A 28 14.77 -30.19 -19.11
N PRO A 29 15.64 -29.76 -18.18
CA PRO A 29 15.77 -30.44 -16.90
C PRO A 29 14.39 -30.54 -16.27
N SER A 30 14.06 -31.72 -15.74
CA SER A 30 12.80 -31.96 -15.03
C SER A 30 12.62 -30.91 -13.93
N SER A 31 11.38 -30.54 -13.61
CA SER A 31 11.12 -29.65 -12.49
C SER A 31 11.27 -30.38 -11.15
N THR A 32 12.04 -29.80 -10.23
CA THR A 32 12.03 -30.18 -8.81
C THR A 32 10.86 -29.52 -8.11
N SER A 33 10.03 -30.30 -7.42
CA SER A 33 9.01 -29.74 -6.54
C SER A 33 9.64 -29.33 -5.21
N VAL A 34 9.62 -28.03 -4.93
CA VAL A 34 9.69 -27.51 -3.57
C VAL A 34 8.38 -27.86 -2.86
N LYS A 35 8.46 -28.27 -1.59
CA LYS A 35 7.27 -28.43 -0.75
C LYS A 35 6.86 -27.06 -0.22
N LEU A 36 5.57 -26.76 -0.24
CA LEU A 36 5.05 -25.62 0.49
C LEU A 36 5.30 -25.83 2.00
N GLY A 37 5.63 -24.74 2.70
CA GLY A 37 5.76 -24.72 4.15
C GLY A 37 4.41 -24.88 4.86
N ALA A 38 4.38 -24.61 6.16
CA ALA A 38 3.12 -24.51 6.88
C ALA A 38 2.45 -23.17 6.50
N ALA A 39 1.35 -23.26 5.75
CA ALA A 39 0.49 -22.10 5.50
C ALA A 39 -0.29 -21.76 6.78
N GLU A 40 -0.35 -20.48 7.11
CA GLU A 40 -1.27 -19.95 8.11
C GLU A 40 -2.73 -20.09 7.65
N GLU A 41 -3.65 -20.10 8.61
CA GLU A 41 -5.07 -19.96 8.29
C GLU A 41 -5.38 -18.54 7.80
N VAL A 42 -6.27 -18.42 6.81
CA VAL A 42 -6.65 -17.13 6.24
C VAL A 42 -7.29 -16.25 7.31
N CYS A 43 -8.37 -16.73 7.94
CA CYS A 43 -8.89 -16.18 9.19
C CYS A 43 -8.45 -17.08 10.34
N SER A 44 -7.97 -16.52 11.44
CA SER A 44 -7.68 -17.26 12.67
C SER A 44 -8.85 -17.20 13.66
N GLU A 45 -8.97 -18.18 14.55
CA GLU A 45 -10.04 -18.24 15.57
C GLU A 45 -9.76 -17.35 16.81
N PHE A 46 -8.79 -16.45 16.76
CA PHE A 46 -8.45 -15.58 17.91
C PHE A 46 -9.49 -14.49 18.21
N THR A 47 -10.37 -14.18 17.26
CA THR A 47 -11.45 -13.19 17.41
C THR A 47 -12.80 -13.89 17.57
N ASP A 48 -13.60 -13.53 18.58
CA ASP A 48 -14.96 -14.10 18.75
C ASP A 48 -15.80 -13.80 17.51
N ALA A 49 -16.33 -14.83 16.86
CA ALA A 49 -17.16 -14.70 15.67
C ALA A 49 -18.37 -13.76 15.88
N LYS A 50 -18.88 -13.60 17.12
CA LYS A 50 -19.95 -12.65 17.46
C LYS A 50 -19.54 -11.18 17.28
N TRP A 51 -18.26 -10.85 17.27
CA TRP A 51 -17.80 -9.49 17.00
C TRP A 51 -18.15 -9.05 15.58
N ARG A 52 -18.36 -10.00 14.64
CA ARG A 52 -18.79 -9.71 13.27
C ARG A 52 -20.24 -9.23 13.18
N ASP A 53 -21.10 -9.62 14.11
CA ASP A 53 -22.53 -9.30 14.06
C ASP A 53 -22.79 -7.83 14.44
N ALA A 54 -23.90 -7.29 13.92
CA ALA A 54 -24.43 -6.01 14.37
C ALA A 54 -24.97 -6.14 15.80
N GLN A 55 -24.65 -5.18 16.66
CA GLN A 55 -24.94 -5.26 18.10
C GLN A 55 -25.12 -3.89 18.74
N VAL A 56 -25.62 -3.87 19.98
CA VAL A 56 -25.79 -2.64 20.76
C VAL A 56 -25.08 -2.81 22.11
N ILE A 57 -24.13 -1.93 22.41
CA ILE A 57 -23.35 -1.93 23.66
C ILE A 57 -23.43 -0.53 24.25
N ASP A 58 -23.84 -0.41 25.52
CA ASP A 58 -24.08 0.86 26.22
C ASP A 58 -24.89 1.90 25.41
N GLY A 59 -25.83 1.41 24.60
CA GLY A 59 -26.69 2.22 23.73
C GLY A 59 -26.07 2.66 22.39
N VAL A 60 -24.83 2.25 22.09
CA VAL A 60 -24.17 2.47 20.79
C VAL A 60 -24.59 1.38 19.81
N GLU A 61 -25.20 1.75 18.69
CA GLU A 61 -25.50 0.84 17.59
C GLU A 61 -24.24 0.57 16.74
N ILE A 62 -23.75 -0.66 16.72
CA ILE A 62 -22.53 -1.06 16.02
C ILE A 62 -22.91 -1.86 14.78
N GLN A 63 -22.50 -1.40 13.60
CA GLN A 63 -22.75 -2.09 12.33
C GLN A 63 -22.04 -3.47 12.28
N GLU A 64 -22.58 -4.40 11.50
CA GLU A 64 -21.89 -5.67 11.23
C GLU A 64 -20.57 -5.43 10.49
N SER A 65 -19.57 -6.27 10.77
CA SER A 65 -18.31 -6.30 10.04
C SER A 65 -18.00 -7.75 9.70
N ARG A 66 -18.04 -8.09 8.41
CA ARG A 66 -17.88 -9.48 7.95
C ARG A 66 -16.41 -9.91 7.78
N MET A 67 -15.44 -9.11 8.23
CA MET A 67 -14.01 -9.42 8.13
C MET A 67 -13.60 -10.68 8.91
N CYS A 68 -12.44 -11.27 8.60
CA CYS A 68 -11.85 -12.31 9.47
C CYS A 68 -11.69 -11.77 10.89
N ASN A 69 -11.04 -10.60 11.01
CA ASN A 69 -10.65 -10.00 12.28
C ASN A 69 -11.36 -8.63 12.43
N PRO A 70 -12.66 -8.60 12.76
CA PRO A 70 -13.38 -7.34 13.00
C PRO A 70 -12.88 -6.63 14.27
N ASP A 71 -13.16 -5.34 14.37
CA ASP A 71 -12.85 -4.54 15.57
C ASP A 71 -13.63 -5.04 16.79
N ASN A 72 -13.04 -4.87 17.97
CA ASN A 72 -13.68 -5.17 19.25
C ASN A 72 -14.91 -4.27 19.45
N PRO A 73 -16.13 -4.82 19.57
CA PRO A 73 -17.34 -4.03 19.75
C PRO A 73 -17.33 -3.17 21.04
N ALA A 74 -16.63 -3.62 22.10
CA ALA A 74 -16.50 -2.83 23.32
C ALA A 74 -15.60 -1.59 23.11
N GLU A 75 -14.56 -1.71 22.28
CA GLU A 75 -13.74 -0.58 21.86
C GLU A 75 -14.54 0.40 21.00
N VAL A 76 -15.33 -0.08 20.04
CA VAL A 76 -16.21 0.80 19.23
C VAL A 76 -17.19 1.57 20.14
N ALA A 77 -17.79 0.92 21.14
CA ALA A 77 -18.64 1.60 22.12
C ALA A 77 -17.86 2.66 22.93
N ALA A 78 -16.65 2.33 23.38
CA ALA A 78 -15.75 3.26 24.07
C ALA A 78 -15.31 4.44 23.18
N PHE A 79 -15.10 4.22 21.90
CA PHE A 79 -14.72 5.25 20.92
C PHE A 79 -15.88 6.19 20.58
N VAL A 80 -17.12 5.74 20.71
CA VAL A 80 -18.32 6.58 20.51
C VAL A 80 -18.72 7.32 21.78
N LYS A 81 -18.74 6.65 22.94
CA LYS A 81 -19.21 7.24 24.21
C LYS A 81 -18.11 7.80 25.11
N GLY A 82 -16.84 7.65 24.74
CA GLY A 82 -15.71 7.91 25.63
C GLY A 82 -15.60 6.89 26.76
N THR A 83 -14.40 6.71 27.31
CA THR A 83 -14.13 5.83 28.45
C THR A 83 -14.83 6.29 29.73
N ASN A 84 -15.37 7.52 29.75
CA ASN A 84 -16.09 8.12 30.86
C ASN A 84 -17.62 7.94 30.84
N ASN A 85 -18.25 7.55 29.72
CA ASN A 85 -19.71 7.35 29.64
C ASN A 85 -20.14 5.92 29.27
N ILE A 86 -19.21 4.96 29.22
CA ILE A 86 -19.49 3.52 29.11
C ILE A 86 -19.57 2.85 30.49
N SER A 87 -20.12 1.64 30.55
CA SER A 87 -20.09 0.82 31.75
C SER A 87 -18.68 0.33 32.06
N MET A 88 -18.37 0.10 33.35
CA MET A 88 -17.09 -0.50 33.75
C MET A 88 -16.90 -1.90 33.15
N ALA A 89 -17.98 -2.65 32.90
CA ALA A 89 -17.90 -3.95 32.23
C ALA A 89 -17.40 -3.77 30.79
N THR A 90 -17.97 -2.84 30.03
CA THR A 90 -17.52 -2.50 28.67
C THR A 90 -16.06 -2.05 28.66
N LEU A 91 -15.66 -1.15 29.57
CA LEU A 91 -14.27 -0.69 29.67
C LEU A 91 -13.29 -1.85 29.97
N MET A 92 -13.71 -2.82 30.81
CA MET A 92 -12.91 -4.00 31.14
C MET A 92 -12.68 -4.96 29.96
N GLU A 93 -13.56 -4.95 28.95
CA GLU A 93 -13.41 -5.70 27.69
C GLU A 93 -12.52 -4.97 26.65
N THR A 94 -11.98 -3.78 26.97
CA THR A 94 -11.05 -3.01 26.12
C THR A 94 -9.65 -2.88 26.74
N GLN A 95 -8.62 -2.61 25.94
CA GLN A 95 -7.27 -2.30 26.42
C GLN A 95 -7.03 -0.79 26.68
N LEU A 96 -8.09 0.01 26.76
CA LEU A 96 -8.00 1.46 26.96
C LEU A 96 -7.75 1.82 28.43
N ALA A 97 -6.94 2.86 28.66
CA ALA A 97 -6.89 3.52 29.97
C ALA A 97 -8.22 4.25 30.26
N ALA A 98 -8.59 4.37 31.54
CA ALA A 98 -9.84 5.03 31.93
C ALA A 98 -9.90 6.53 31.54
N ASP A 99 -8.75 7.17 31.31
CA ASP A 99 -8.60 8.55 30.84
C ASP A 99 -8.25 8.66 29.34
N ALA A 100 -8.32 7.57 28.56
CA ALA A 100 -7.88 7.55 27.17
C ALA A 100 -8.71 8.43 26.22
N LEU A 101 -10.03 8.47 26.44
CA LEU A 101 -10.95 9.31 25.68
C LEU A 101 -12.06 9.83 26.60
N THR A 102 -12.03 11.11 26.92
CA THR A 102 -13.13 11.77 27.64
C THR A 102 -13.99 12.54 26.65
N VAL A 103 -15.30 12.27 26.61
CA VAL A 103 -16.26 13.09 25.86
C VAL A 103 -17.31 13.66 26.83
N SER A 104 -17.63 14.94 26.66
CA SER A 104 -18.37 15.72 27.66
C SER A 104 -19.04 16.95 27.03
N ASN A 105 -20.00 17.53 27.76
CA ASN A 105 -20.61 18.84 27.50
C ASN A 105 -21.25 19.00 26.11
N ASP A 106 -22.56 18.79 26.05
CA ASP A 106 -23.43 19.39 25.02
C ASP A 106 -23.44 20.92 25.25
N MET A 107 -22.75 21.68 24.38
CA MET A 107 -22.56 23.14 24.49
C MET A 107 -23.43 23.93 23.51
N ASP A 108 -23.88 23.33 22.39
CA ASP A 108 -24.77 23.98 21.43
C ASP A 108 -26.25 23.54 21.51
N GLY A 109 -26.54 22.40 22.15
CA GLY A 109 -27.87 21.92 22.48
C GLY A 109 -28.47 20.87 21.52
N ASP A 110 -27.67 20.24 20.66
CA ASP A 110 -28.16 19.36 19.60
C ASP A 110 -28.30 17.86 19.98
N GLY A 111 -27.60 17.41 21.03
CA GLY A 111 -27.74 16.07 21.62
C GLY A 111 -26.45 15.22 21.73
N ASP A 112 -25.29 15.78 21.35
CA ASP A 112 -23.98 15.14 21.45
C ASP A 112 -23.00 15.94 22.35
N PRO A 113 -21.82 15.37 22.69
CA PRO A 113 -20.79 16.10 23.41
C PRO A 113 -19.91 16.92 22.46
N ASP A 114 -19.71 18.20 22.76
CA ASP A 114 -18.87 19.13 22.00
C ASP A 114 -17.44 19.27 22.58
N HIS A 115 -17.11 18.55 23.66
CA HIS A 115 -15.81 18.67 24.33
C HIS A 115 -15.13 17.31 24.52
N TYR A 116 -14.03 17.14 23.78
CA TYR A 116 -13.25 15.91 23.67
C TYR A 116 -11.85 16.09 24.28
N ILE A 117 -11.42 15.13 25.10
CA ILE A 117 -10.02 14.98 25.52
C ILE A 117 -9.54 13.63 25.01
N ILE A 118 -8.68 13.67 24.00
CA ILE A 118 -8.16 12.52 23.26
C ILE A 118 -6.72 12.29 23.72
N LYS A 119 -6.41 11.16 24.33
CA LYS A 119 -5.04 10.85 24.77
C LYS A 119 -4.35 9.87 23.83
N LEU A 120 -3.17 10.27 23.38
CA LEU A 120 -2.31 9.49 22.51
C LEU A 120 -0.97 9.21 23.21
N GLU A 121 -0.52 7.98 23.12
CA GLU A 121 0.84 7.55 23.48
C GLU A 121 1.63 7.27 22.21
N ILE A 122 2.96 7.17 22.32
CA ILE A 122 3.83 6.72 21.23
C ILE A 122 4.37 5.34 21.56
N ALA A 123 4.10 4.37 20.68
CA ALA A 123 4.53 2.99 20.82
C ALA A 123 5.49 2.59 19.70
N GLU A 124 6.43 1.69 20.02
CA GLU A 124 7.30 1.02 19.05
C GLU A 124 6.82 -0.41 18.80
N LEU A 125 6.63 -0.75 17.52
CA LEU A 125 6.24 -2.07 17.03
C LEU A 125 7.44 -2.77 16.41
N ASN A 126 7.60 -4.07 16.68
CA ASN A 126 8.77 -4.85 16.27
C ASN A 126 10.13 -4.24 16.70
N GLY A 127 10.14 -3.44 17.77
CA GLY A 127 11.37 -3.04 18.47
C GLY A 127 12.01 -4.21 19.19
N HIS A 128 13.24 -4.06 19.71
CA HIS A 128 13.87 -5.08 20.57
C HIS A 128 14.28 -4.47 21.91
N SER A 129 14.40 -5.28 22.97
CA SER A 129 14.84 -4.78 24.27
C SER A 129 16.36 -4.86 24.46
N PRO A 130 16.93 -4.24 25.51
CA PRO A 130 18.30 -4.51 25.95
C PRO A 130 18.57 -5.98 26.30
N ASP A 131 17.54 -6.73 26.66
CA ASP A 131 17.63 -8.11 27.18
C ASP A 131 17.50 -9.18 26.09
N MET A 132 16.78 -8.89 25.00
CA MET A 132 16.48 -9.84 23.92
C MET A 132 16.64 -9.21 22.54
N ARG A 133 17.20 -9.98 21.59
CA ARG A 133 17.37 -9.54 20.18
C ARG A 133 16.14 -9.76 19.31
N GLU A 134 15.28 -10.69 19.68
CA GLU A 134 14.04 -10.94 18.95
C GLU A 134 13.06 -9.78 19.19
N PRO A 135 12.24 -9.41 18.19
CA PRO A 135 11.31 -8.31 18.34
C PRO A 135 10.28 -8.53 19.46
N THR A 136 10.04 -7.48 20.23
CA THR A 136 9.00 -7.34 21.26
C THR A 136 7.86 -6.49 20.70
N THR A 137 6.61 -6.74 21.13
CA THR A 137 5.42 -6.05 20.59
C THR A 137 5.34 -6.24 19.07
N THR A 138 5.26 -7.51 18.64
CA THR A 138 5.36 -7.92 17.24
C THR A 138 4.11 -7.58 16.44
N PHE A 139 4.31 -7.07 15.23
CA PHE A 139 3.28 -6.68 14.28
C PHE A 139 3.70 -7.11 12.87
N ASP A 140 3.16 -8.24 12.40
CA ASP A 140 3.44 -8.76 11.07
C ASP A 140 2.61 -8.03 10.01
N ILE A 141 3.26 -7.50 8.98
CA ILE A 141 2.56 -6.90 7.83
C ILE A 141 2.16 -7.96 6.80
N ALA A 142 2.89 -9.08 6.75
CA ALA A 142 2.67 -10.29 5.97
C ALA A 142 3.40 -11.46 6.68
N PRO A 143 3.20 -12.75 6.31
CA PRO A 143 3.73 -13.90 7.04
C PRO A 143 5.25 -13.85 7.32
N GLY A 144 5.61 -13.51 8.57
CA GLY A 144 6.98 -13.40 9.02
C GLY A 144 7.75 -12.18 8.49
N ILE A 145 7.05 -11.15 8.02
CA ILE A 145 7.59 -9.85 7.62
C ILE A 145 7.21 -8.80 8.67
N GLN A 146 8.22 -8.30 9.38
CA GLN A 146 8.08 -7.48 10.59
C GLN A 146 9.03 -6.27 10.53
N PRO A 147 8.74 -5.19 9.78
CA PRO A 147 9.48 -3.92 9.87
C PRO A 147 9.18 -3.16 11.17
N THR A 148 10.12 -2.37 11.71
CA THR A 148 9.87 -1.59 12.94
C THR A 148 9.01 -0.38 12.62
N PHE A 149 8.00 -0.08 13.44
CA PHE A 149 7.23 1.14 13.30
C PHE A 149 7.19 1.90 14.62
N TRP A 150 7.01 3.22 14.52
CA TRP A 150 6.60 4.09 15.60
C TRP A 150 5.19 4.58 15.27
N VAL A 151 4.26 4.44 16.21
CA VAL A 151 2.85 4.76 15.98
C VAL A 151 2.31 5.60 17.13
N PHE A 152 1.43 6.55 16.81
CA PHE A 152 0.54 7.10 17.82
C PHE A 152 -0.55 6.06 18.09
N ALA A 153 -0.85 5.80 19.35
CA ALA A 153 -1.91 4.88 19.76
C ALA A 153 -2.81 5.53 20.82
N PRO A 154 -4.09 5.16 20.94
CA PRO A 154 -4.93 5.57 22.07
C PRO A 154 -4.26 5.11 23.37
N LYS A 155 -4.31 5.94 24.42
CA LYS A 155 -3.67 5.60 25.70
C LYS A 155 -4.14 4.24 26.23
N THR A 156 -3.20 3.32 26.44
CA THR A 156 -3.51 1.93 26.80
C THR A 156 -3.39 1.66 28.29
N ARG A 157 -3.94 0.53 28.73
CA ARG A 157 -3.67 -0.08 30.03
C ARG A 157 -3.05 -1.46 29.87
N ASP A 158 -2.49 -1.97 30.96
CA ASP A 158 -1.89 -3.30 31.07
C ASP A 158 -0.69 -3.51 30.11
N MET A 159 -0.69 -4.56 29.30
CA MET A 159 0.46 -4.98 28.49
C MET A 159 0.41 -4.37 27.09
N SER A 160 1.57 -3.99 26.54
CA SER A 160 1.71 -3.66 25.11
C SER A 160 1.49 -4.88 24.21
N THR A 161 1.55 -6.08 24.78
CA THR A 161 1.35 -7.36 24.10
C THR A 161 0.00 -7.99 24.44
N LEU A 162 -0.49 -8.87 23.56
CA LEU A 162 -1.74 -9.61 23.69
C LEU A 162 -1.78 -10.44 24.99
N SER A 163 -0.65 -11.05 25.37
CA SER A 163 -0.49 -11.75 26.64
C SER A 163 0.97 -11.72 27.12
N LEU A 164 1.23 -12.25 28.31
CA LEU A 164 2.59 -12.45 28.83
C LEU A 164 3.40 -13.49 28.03
N TYR A 165 2.72 -14.34 27.25
CA TYR A 165 3.32 -15.46 26.52
C TYR A 165 3.36 -15.24 25.00
N GLU A 166 2.54 -14.33 24.49
CA GLU A 166 2.46 -14.01 23.06
C GLU A 166 3.02 -12.59 22.86
N PRO A 167 4.16 -12.43 22.16
CA PRO A 167 4.78 -11.13 21.97
C PRO A 167 4.02 -10.24 20.97
N ILE A 168 2.89 -10.71 20.43
CA ILE A 168 2.01 -9.99 19.49
C ILE A 168 1.54 -8.70 20.14
N ALA A 169 1.61 -7.58 19.42
CA ALA A 169 1.09 -6.30 19.88
C ALA A 169 -0.41 -6.40 20.25
N ASN A 170 -0.85 -5.69 21.29
CA ASN A 170 -2.28 -5.60 21.58
C ASN A 170 -3.02 -4.86 20.43
N PRO A 171 -4.34 -5.04 20.24
CA PRO A 171 -5.05 -4.54 19.05
C PRO A 171 -4.95 -3.03 18.80
N LEU A 172 -4.75 -2.24 19.86
CA LEU A 172 -4.63 -0.78 19.80
C LEU A 172 -3.23 -0.31 19.36
N LEU A 173 -2.20 -1.16 19.49
CA LEU A 173 -0.83 -0.87 19.11
C LEU A 173 -0.53 -1.44 17.72
N ARG A 174 -0.85 -0.68 16.67
CA ARG A 174 -0.67 -1.08 15.27
C ARG A 174 -0.31 0.09 14.37
N ALA A 175 0.26 -0.22 13.21
CA ALA A 175 0.32 0.72 12.09
C ALA A 175 -0.95 0.61 11.22
N PRO A 176 -1.36 1.68 10.51
CA PRO A 176 -0.99 3.08 10.75
C PRO A 176 -1.43 3.53 12.16
N SER A 177 -1.06 4.76 12.54
CA SER A 177 -1.71 5.42 13.69
C SER A 177 -3.22 5.56 13.39
N PRO A 178 -4.12 5.48 14.40
CA PRO A 178 -5.56 5.36 14.17
C PRO A 178 -6.14 6.58 13.46
N THR A 179 -7.25 6.41 12.72
CA THR A 179 -8.04 7.58 12.32
C THR A 179 -8.59 8.25 13.58
N ILE A 180 -8.43 9.55 13.69
CA ILE A 180 -9.09 10.37 14.73
C ILE A 180 -10.27 11.09 14.09
N ARG A 181 -11.45 11.05 14.73
CA ARG A 181 -12.70 11.63 14.23
C ARG A 181 -13.34 12.51 15.28
N VAL A 182 -13.74 13.70 14.88
CA VAL A 182 -14.42 14.71 15.71
C VAL A 182 -15.47 15.41 14.87
N GLU A 183 -16.32 16.23 15.47
CA GLU A 183 -17.34 17.00 14.77
C GLU A 183 -16.90 18.44 14.45
N GLN A 184 -17.62 19.04 13.50
CA GLN A 184 -17.39 20.42 13.06
C GLN A 184 -17.94 21.40 14.09
N GLY A 185 -17.04 21.96 14.90
CA GLY A 185 -17.40 22.95 15.92
C GLY A 185 -16.98 22.53 17.33
N ASP A 186 -16.53 21.29 17.52
CA ASP A 186 -16.09 20.76 18.81
C ASP A 186 -14.85 21.47 19.36
N ILE A 187 -14.73 21.52 20.68
CA ILE A 187 -13.48 21.84 21.37
C ILE A 187 -12.75 20.52 21.65
N VAL A 188 -11.64 20.29 20.94
CA VAL A 188 -10.90 19.03 21.02
C VAL A 188 -9.51 19.28 21.60
N TRP A 189 -9.17 18.55 22.65
CA TRP A 189 -7.89 18.56 23.34
C TRP A 189 -7.16 17.25 23.03
N ILE A 190 -6.16 17.29 22.14
CA ILE A 190 -5.32 16.13 21.82
C ILE A 190 -4.11 16.17 22.76
N VAL A 191 -4.03 15.24 23.71
CA VAL A 191 -2.92 15.13 24.66
C VAL A 191 -1.97 14.05 24.17
N LEU A 192 -0.77 14.45 23.74
CA LEU A 192 0.33 13.54 23.44
C LEU A 192 1.14 13.26 24.71
N GLU A 193 1.16 12.02 25.18
CA GLU A 193 2.02 11.53 26.26
C GLU A 193 3.21 10.77 25.62
N ASN A 194 4.42 11.36 25.65
CA ASN A 194 5.57 10.79 24.94
C ASN A 194 6.30 9.73 25.77
N ASN A 195 5.87 8.48 25.62
CA ASN A 195 6.53 7.31 26.22
C ASN A 195 7.74 6.79 25.40
N HIS A 196 8.03 7.38 24.23
CA HIS A 196 9.13 6.97 23.37
C HIS A 196 10.48 7.59 23.82
N TYR A 197 11.59 7.00 23.37
CA TYR A 197 12.94 7.46 23.69
C TYR A 197 13.47 8.61 22.81
N PHE A 198 12.63 9.16 21.93
CA PHE A 198 12.94 10.32 21.08
C PHE A 198 11.94 11.46 21.30
N PRO A 199 12.34 12.72 21.01
CA PRO A 199 11.41 13.84 20.94
C PRO A 199 10.41 13.66 19.78
N HIS A 200 9.15 14.05 20.00
CA HIS A 200 8.08 13.92 19.01
C HIS A 200 7.10 15.12 19.06
N SER A 201 6.25 15.25 18.06
CA SER A 201 5.15 16.22 18.02
C SER A 201 3.96 15.65 17.25
N ILE A 202 2.81 16.33 17.26
CA ILE A 202 1.74 16.15 16.27
C ILE A 202 1.55 17.47 15.54
N HIS A 203 1.81 17.48 14.23
CA HIS A 203 1.31 18.51 13.31
C HIS A 203 -0.06 18.10 12.78
N LEU A 204 -0.94 19.08 12.66
CA LEU A 204 -2.37 18.92 12.41
C LEU A 204 -2.70 19.34 10.97
N HIS A 205 -2.16 18.57 10.03
CA HIS A 205 -2.13 18.88 8.60
C HIS A 205 -3.53 19.10 7.99
N GLY A 206 -3.81 20.35 7.62
CA GLY A 206 -5.07 20.78 7.02
C GLY A 206 -6.22 20.97 8.02
N ILE A 207 -5.99 20.68 9.30
CA ILE A 207 -6.98 20.84 10.36
C ILE A 207 -7.01 22.32 10.77
N ASP A 208 -8.20 22.84 11.05
CA ASP A 208 -8.38 24.22 11.45
C ASP A 208 -8.10 24.42 12.95
N HIS A 209 -6.98 25.09 13.25
CA HIS A 209 -6.52 25.39 14.60
C HIS A 209 -5.84 26.78 14.67
N PRO A 210 -5.81 27.43 15.85
CA PRO A 210 -4.99 28.62 16.02
C PRO A 210 -3.49 28.25 16.01
N TYR A 211 -2.63 29.23 15.73
CA TYR A 211 -1.17 29.05 15.70
C TYR A 211 -0.58 28.88 17.11
N MET A 212 -1.07 29.69 18.06
CA MET A 212 -0.84 29.53 19.50
C MET A 212 -2.14 29.10 20.19
N ASP A 213 -2.01 28.40 21.31
CA ASP A 213 -3.13 28.11 22.20
C ASP A 213 -3.49 29.32 23.09
N HIS A 214 -4.44 29.14 24.01
CA HIS A 214 -4.89 30.19 24.92
C HIS A 214 -3.86 30.60 26.00
N SER A 215 -2.79 29.81 26.18
CA SER A 215 -1.70 30.07 27.12
C SER A 215 -0.54 30.83 26.46
N GLY A 216 -0.50 30.87 25.12
CA GLY A 216 0.54 31.48 24.31
C GLY A 216 1.60 30.50 23.81
N GLU A 217 1.42 29.21 24.08
CA GLU A 217 2.26 28.11 23.59
C GLU A 217 1.85 27.68 22.17
N GLY A 218 2.74 27.00 21.46
CA GLY A 218 2.52 26.54 20.09
C GLY A 218 1.43 25.50 19.94
N ASN A 219 0.67 25.57 18.85
CA ASN A 219 -0.46 24.65 18.62
C ASN A 219 -0.45 23.96 17.24
N ASP A 220 0.41 24.41 16.33
CA ASP A 220 0.61 23.81 15.00
C ASP A 220 1.59 22.61 15.00
N GLY A 221 2.33 22.40 16.10
CA GLY A 221 3.15 21.19 16.30
C GLY A 221 4.45 21.10 15.49
N VAL A 222 4.86 22.20 14.87
CA VAL A 222 6.08 22.32 14.09
C VAL A 222 7.20 22.89 14.96
N GLY A 223 8.25 22.09 15.17
CA GLY A 223 9.38 22.37 16.08
C GLY A 223 10.15 23.68 15.79
N GLN A 224 10.09 24.15 14.55
CA GLN A 224 10.89 25.28 14.06
C GLN A 224 10.13 26.62 14.07
N THR A 225 8.80 26.60 14.22
CA THR A 225 7.95 27.79 14.04
C THR A 225 7.03 28.00 15.24
N SER A 226 6.14 27.04 15.49
CA SER A 226 5.07 27.17 16.48
C SER A 226 5.48 26.66 17.85
N GLN A 227 6.17 25.52 17.92
CA GLN A 227 6.20 24.69 19.13
C GLN A 227 7.59 24.13 19.46
N MET A 228 7.84 23.77 20.72
CA MET A 228 8.95 22.88 21.12
C MET A 228 8.55 21.41 21.12
N ASP A 229 9.43 20.53 20.66
CA ASP A 229 9.24 19.08 20.66
C ASP A 229 8.86 18.53 22.06
N VAL A 230 7.93 17.57 22.10
CA VAL A 230 7.57 16.85 23.33
C VAL A 230 8.69 15.86 23.65
N LEU A 231 9.45 16.10 24.72
CA LEU A 231 10.58 15.26 25.10
C LEU A 231 10.11 13.92 25.72
N PRO A 232 10.97 12.89 25.73
CA PRO A 232 10.68 11.63 26.43
C PRO A 232 10.22 11.84 27.89
N GLY A 233 9.11 11.19 28.26
CA GLY A 233 8.48 11.31 29.57
C GLY A 233 7.73 12.63 29.82
N GLN A 234 7.55 13.48 28.80
CA GLN A 234 6.73 14.69 28.87
C GLN A 234 5.40 14.51 28.13
N SER A 235 4.48 15.46 28.35
CA SER A 235 3.19 15.50 27.69
C SER A 235 2.90 16.89 27.13
N LYS A 236 2.13 16.96 26.05
CA LYS A 236 1.62 18.23 25.50
C LYS A 236 0.17 18.09 25.07
N THR A 237 -0.62 19.13 25.32
CA THR A 237 -1.96 19.29 24.75
C THR A 237 -1.92 20.16 23.47
N TYR A 238 -2.71 19.79 22.48
CA TYR A 238 -3.06 20.60 21.31
C TYR A 238 -4.56 20.88 21.39
N VAL A 239 -4.96 22.14 21.26
CA VAL A 239 -6.36 22.58 21.44
C VAL A 239 -6.88 23.12 20.11
N ILE A 240 -7.89 22.47 19.55
CA ILE A 240 -8.47 22.83 18.26
C ILE A 240 -9.98 23.09 18.36
N LYS A 241 -10.49 23.83 17.38
CA LYS A 241 -11.94 24.04 17.17
C LYS A 241 -12.23 24.07 15.67
N PRO A 242 -12.28 22.91 14.99
CA PRO A 242 -12.30 22.86 13.53
C PRO A 242 -13.62 23.39 12.97
N ARG A 243 -13.57 24.51 12.23
CA ARG A 243 -14.77 25.18 11.70
C ARG A 243 -15.28 24.61 10.39
N GLN A 244 -14.58 23.65 9.77
CA GLN A 244 -14.91 23.07 8.47
C GLN A 244 -14.80 21.53 8.52
N PRO A 245 -15.74 20.78 7.92
CA PRO A 245 -15.66 19.34 7.82
C PRO A 245 -14.66 18.92 6.75
N GLY A 246 -14.19 17.67 6.80
CA GLY A 246 -13.32 17.09 5.77
C GLY A 246 -12.37 16.00 6.26
N THR A 247 -11.71 15.35 5.31
CA THR A 247 -10.66 14.35 5.54
C THR A 247 -9.28 15.02 5.50
N MET A 248 -8.73 15.22 6.69
CA MET A 248 -7.44 15.83 6.99
C MET A 248 -6.40 14.76 7.37
N TYR A 249 -5.25 15.19 7.87
CA TYR A 249 -4.10 14.35 8.16
C TYR A 249 -3.44 14.81 9.46
N TYR A 250 -2.78 13.90 10.19
CA TYR A 250 -1.92 14.27 11.31
C TYR A 250 -0.66 13.42 11.31
N HIS A 251 0.47 14.00 11.70
CA HIS A 251 1.76 13.31 11.68
C HIS A 251 2.82 13.96 12.58
N CYS A 252 3.91 13.26 12.84
CA CYS A 252 5.05 13.84 13.54
C CYS A 252 5.78 14.87 12.67
N HIS A 253 6.21 15.97 13.29
CA HIS A 253 6.99 17.03 12.63
C HIS A 253 8.39 17.25 13.27
N VAL A 254 8.76 16.42 14.25
CA VAL A 254 10.17 16.21 14.61
C VAL A 254 10.79 15.32 13.55
N GLN A 255 11.91 15.76 12.96
CA GLN A 255 12.64 15.07 11.88
C GLN A 255 11.72 14.30 10.90
N PRO A 256 10.82 15.01 10.18
CA PRO A 256 9.72 14.37 9.44
C PRO A 256 10.19 13.40 8.35
N HIS A 257 11.39 13.61 7.81
CA HIS A 257 12.06 12.73 6.85
C HIS A 257 12.44 11.33 7.43
N VAL A 258 12.34 11.15 8.74
CA VAL A 258 12.50 9.84 9.42
C VAL A 258 11.17 9.45 10.08
N HIS A 259 10.57 10.37 10.83
CA HIS A 259 9.46 10.02 11.73
C HIS A 259 8.16 9.69 10.97
N ILE A 260 7.90 10.31 9.80
CA ILE A 260 6.71 10.01 9.00
C ILE A 260 6.83 8.64 8.30
N PRO A 261 7.94 8.30 7.60
CA PRO A 261 8.16 6.94 7.09
C PRO A 261 8.14 5.86 8.18
N MET A 262 8.73 6.14 9.35
CA MET A 262 8.66 5.24 10.51
C MET A 262 7.24 4.94 11.02
N GLY A 263 6.21 5.65 10.56
CA GLY A 263 4.80 5.31 10.80
C GLY A 263 4.01 6.32 11.65
N LEU A 264 4.63 7.41 12.11
CA LEU A 264 3.98 8.44 12.96
C LEU A 264 3.09 9.37 12.13
N GLN A 265 2.03 8.79 11.60
CA GLN A 265 1.06 9.42 10.73
C GLN A 265 -0.29 8.69 10.78
N GLY A 266 -1.39 9.43 10.64
CA GLY A 266 -2.77 8.92 10.66
C GLY A 266 -3.76 9.88 10.00
N ILE A 267 -4.96 9.39 9.68
CA ILE A 267 -6.04 10.20 9.12
C ILE A 267 -6.70 11.01 10.24
N PHE A 268 -7.06 12.27 9.98
CA PHE A 268 -7.89 13.05 10.89
C PHE A 268 -9.18 13.45 10.16
N VAL A 269 -10.35 13.23 10.74
CA VAL A 269 -11.62 13.54 10.12
C VAL A 269 -12.42 14.50 10.99
N VAL A 270 -12.92 15.55 10.34
CA VAL A 270 -13.96 16.42 10.89
C VAL A 270 -15.27 16.06 10.18
N GLU A 271 -16.25 15.54 10.91
CA GLU A 271 -17.59 15.23 10.40
C GLU A 271 -18.43 16.51 10.26
N GLU A 272 -19.42 16.51 9.36
CA GLU A 272 -20.39 17.61 9.27
C GLU A 272 -21.28 17.62 10.52
N ASN A 273 -21.50 18.78 11.14
CA ASN A 273 -22.39 18.86 12.31
C ASN A 273 -23.82 18.37 12.01
N ARG A 274 -24.37 17.55 12.91
CA ARG A 274 -25.75 17.05 12.88
C ARG A 274 -26.26 16.75 14.30
N PRO A 275 -27.55 17.02 14.61
CA PRO A 275 -28.10 16.65 15.91
C PRO A 275 -28.00 15.15 16.23
N ASN A 276 -27.53 14.82 17.43
CA ASN A 276 -27.34 13.48 18.00
C ASN A 276 -26.27 12.63 17.27
N ASN A 277 -25.23 13.25 16.73
CA ASN A 277 -24.16 12.67 15.92
C ASN A 277 -22.90 12.25 16.72
N TRP A 278 -23.12 11.38 17.70
CA TRP A 278 -22.03 10.73 18.44
C TRP A 278 -21.06 9.97 17.51
N VAL A 279 -19.91 10.57 17.19
CA VAL A 279 -18.93 10.01 16.25
C VAL A 279 -18.07 8.91 16.86
N GLN A 280 -17.65 7.93 16.05
CA GLN A 280 -16.61 6.96 16.44
C GLN A 280 -15.23 7.63 16.42
N VAL A 281 -14.76 8.13 17.57
CA VAL A 281 -13.57 9.00 17.66
C VAL A 281 -12.28 8.32 17.19
N PHE A 282 -12.12 7.02 17.43
CA PHE A 282 -10.99 6.24 16.91
C PHE A 282 -11.44 5.17 15.93
N ASN A 283 -10.71 5.03 14.82
CA ASN A 283 -10.76 3.86 13.95
C ASN A 283 -9.37 3.22 13.91
N VAL A 284 -9.19 2.11 14.63
CA VAL A 284 -7.87 1.52 14.91
C VAL A 284 -7.56 0.41 13.89
N GLY A 285 -7.16 0.83 12.69
CA GLY A 285 -6.96 -0.07 11.56
C GLY A 285 -8.27 -0.58 10.98
N ASN A 286 -8.21 -1.70 10.23
CA ASN A 286 -9.34 -2.42 9.59
C ASN A 286 -10.20 -1.60 8.59
N GLY A 287 -10.12 -0.27 8.60
CA GLY A 287 -10.76 0.66 7.69
C GLY A 287 -12.25 0.88 7.94
N GLN A 288 -13.04 -0.16 8.20
CA GLN A 288 -14.49 -0.01 8.35
C GLN A 288 -14.87 0.84 9.57
N VAL A 289 -15.51 1.98 9.36
CA VAL A 289 -16.13 2.75 10.45
C VAL A 289 -17.42 2.03 10.85
N ARG A 290 -17.45 1.40 12.03
CA ARG A 290 -18.59 0.58 12.50
C ARG A 290 -19.71 1.40 13.17
N HIS A 291 -19.43 2.65 13.56
CA HIS A 291 -20.45 3.65 13.87
C HIS A 291 -20.23 4.94 13.06
N PRO A 292 -20.62 4.97 11.77
CA PRO A 292 -20.49 6.17 10.94
C PRO A 292 -21.32 7.35 11.48
N SER A 293 -20.94 8.58 11.14
CA SER A 293 -21.70 9.78 11.50
C SER A 293 -23.11 9.78 10.91
N VAL A 294 -24.01 10.57 11.49
CA VAL A 294 -25.35 10.86 10.97
C VAL A 294 -25.24 11.41 9.54
N ALA A 295 -24.35 12.37 9.30
CA ALA A 295 -24.11 12.96 7.98
C ALA A 295 -23.64 11.93 6.92
N VAL A 296 -22.88 10.91 7.33
CA VAL A 296 -22.51 9.78 6.45
C VAL A 296 -23.69 8.84 6.23
N LYS A 297 -24.42 8.46 7.29
CA LYS A 297 -25.62 7.60 7.24
C LYS A 297 -26.75 8.18 6.37
N GLU A 298 -26.85 9.50 6.22
CA GLU A 298 -27.76 10.17 5.28
C GLU A 298 -27.55 9.76 3.81
N LYS A 299 -26.31 9.42 3.42
CA LYS A 299 -25.88 9.30 2.01
C LYS A 299 -25.31 7.91 1.66
N TYR A 300 -24.72 7.22 2.64
CA TYR A 300 -23.92 6.00 2.45
C TYR A 300 -24.36 4.89 3.40
N ALA A 301 -24.25 3.62 2.97
CA ALA A 301 -24.55 2.45 3.79
C ALA A 301 -23.40 2.11 4.76
N ALA A 302 -22.17 2.34 4.33
CA ALA A 302 -20.95 2.11 5.10
C ALA A 302 -19.87 3.14 4.70
N GLU A 303 -18.85 3.26 5.55
CA GLU A 303 -17.68 4.12 5.34
C GLU A 303 -16.39 3.35 5.67
N TYR A 304 -15.34 3.61 4.89
CA TYR A 304 -14.02 3.00 5.05
C TYR A 304 -12.91 4.05 5.00
N ASP A 305 -12.04 4.01 6.00
CA ASP A 305 -10.76 4.70 5.99
C ASP A 305 -9.70 3.79 5.31
N LEU A 306 -9.03 4.31 4.28
CA LEU A 306 -8.01 3.62 3.48
C LEU A 306 -6.70 4.41 3.55
N HIS A 307 -5.86 4.06 4.52
CA HIS A 307 -4.54 4.66 4.72
C HIS A 307 -3.48 3.79 4.05
N TYR A 308 -2.92 4.31 2.96
CA TYR A 308 -1.83 3.70 2.23
C TYR A 308 -0.49 4.12 2.83
N GLN A 309 0.44 3.18 3.05
CA GLN A 309 1.76 3.45 3.62
C GLN A 309 2.85 2.67 2.90
N SER A 310 4.01 3.29 2.71
CA SER A 310 5.24 2.64 2.25
C SER A 310 6.24 2.55 3.40
N ALA A 311 7.17 1.58 3.33
CA ALA A 311 8.31 1.50 4.23
C ALA A 311 9.56 1.03 3.50
N ASP A 312 10.65 1.79 3.64
CA ASP A 312 12.00 1.39 3.27
C ASP A 312 12.53 0.37 4.28
N LYS A 313 13.00 -0.79 3.81
CA LYS A 313 13.52 -1.82 4.69
C LYS A 313 14.76 -1.40 5.47
N GLU A 314 15.65 -0.62 4.86
CA GLU A 314 16.89 -0.16 5.48
C GLU A 314 16.57 0.70 6.71
N LEU A 315 15.68 1.68 6.57
CA LEU A 315 15.25 2.54 7.67
C LEU A 315 14.61 1.74 8.81
N HIS A 316 13.70 0.83 8.48
CA HIS A 316 12.93 0.06 9.46
C HIS A 316 13.75 -1.06 10.11
N GLU A 317 14.85 -1.52 9.49
CA GLU A 317 15.86 -2.38 10.14
C GLU A 317 16.89 -1.55 10.94
N MET A 318 17.21 -0.32 10.54
CA MET A 318 18.06 0.59 11.31
C MET A 318 17.44 0.98 12.65
N ALA A 319 16.13 1.16 12.74
CA ALA A 319 15.45 1.51 14.00
C ALA A 319 15.68 0.47 15.12
N ARG A 320 15.81 -0.83 14.77
CA ARG A 320 16.14 -1.93 15.71
C ARG A 320 17.62 -2.30 15.77
N SER A 321 18.51 -1.45 15.29
CA SER A 321 19.94 -1.82 15.14
C SER A 321 20.79 -1.55 16.40
N ALA A 322 20.24 -0.89 17.41
CA ALA A 322 20.87 -0.58 18.70
C ALA A 322 19.82 -0.28 19.78
N ASN A 323 20.21 -0.42 21.06
CA ASN A 323 19.39 -0.01 22.21
C ASN A 323 19.80 1.34 22.82
N ASP A 324 20.80 2.03 22.25
CA ASP A 324 21.22 3.37 22.69
C ASP A 324 20.58 4.41 21.75
N PRO A 325 19.67 5.27 22.25
CA PRO A 325 19.00 6.29 21.43
C PRO A 325 19.97 7.21 20.70
N ARG A 326 21.20 7.42 21.21
CA ARG A 326 22.21 8.26 20.54
C ARG A 326 22.80 7.59 19.31
N LEU A 327 22.93 6.26 19.33
CA LEU A 327 23.37 5.48 18.17
C LEU A 327 22.26 5.41 17.12
N LEU A 328 21.01 5.21 17.55
CA LEU A 328 19.85 5.26 16.67
C LEU A 328 19.69 6.65 16.03
N ALA A 329 19.77 7.74 16.81
CA ALA A 329 19.67 9.10 16.30
C ALA A 329 20.74 9.39 15.23
N ARG A 330 21.98 8.93 15.46
CA ARG A 330 23.07 9.05 14.47
C ARG A 330 22.77 8.26 13.21
N ARG A 331 22.32 7.00 13.33
CA ARG A 331 21.98 6.16 12.18
C ARG A 331 20.87 6.78 11.34
N LEU A 332 19.74 7.05 11.97
CA LEU A 332 18.51 7.49 11.30
C LEU A 332 18.62 8.90 10.70
N ASN A 333 19.43 9.81 11.26
CA ASN A 333 19.50 11.21 10.83
C ASN A 333 20.87 11.63 10.24
N GLN A 334 21.85 10.72 10.11
CA GLN A 334 23.18 11.00 9.55
C GLN A 334 23.76 9.88 8.69
N GLU A 335 23.33 8.62 8.87
CA GLU A 335 23.80 7.48 8.06
C GLU A 335 22.76 7.06 7.02
N TYR A 336 21.46 7.13 7.34
CA TYR A 336 20.36 6.97 6.40
C TYR A 336 20.21 8.22 5.52
N ASP A 337 20.15 8.01 4.20
CA ASP A 337 19.88 9.06 3.21
C ASP A 337 18.55 8.76 2.51
N ILE A 338 17.50 9.49 2.89
CA ILE A 338 16.17 9.36 2.28
C ILE A 338 16.16 9.67 0.77
N THR A 339 17.18 10.34 0.22
CA THR A 339 17.24 10.61 -1.23
C THR A 339 17.65 9.38 -2.04
N ASP A 340 18.22 8.35 -1.41
CA ASP A 340 18.53 7.04 -1.99
C ASP A 340 17.46 5.97 -1.65
N ALA A 341 16.43 6.34 -0.87
CA ALA A 341 15.41 5.43 -0.32
C ALA A 341 14.65 4.65 -1.40
N LYS A 342 14.32 3.40 -1.07
CA LYS A 342 13.61 2.45 -1.94
C LYS A 342 12.61 1.68 -1.10
N PRO A 343 11.34 2.12 -1.05
CA PRO A 343 10.33 1.40 -0.31
C PRO A 343 10.16 -0.03 -0.82
N ASP A 344 10.36 -0.99 0.08
CA ASP A 344 10.28 -2.43 -0.16
C ASP A 344 8.91 -2.99 0.25
N TYR A 345 8.24 -2.33 1.19
CA TYR A 345 6.97 -2.74 1.75
C TYR A 345 5.89 -1.71 1.42
N PHE A 346 4.75 -2.19 0.93
CA PHE A 346 3.57 -1.38 0.60
C PHE A 346 2.37 -1.96 1.34
N MET A 347 1.57 -1.09 1.94
CA MET A 347 0.59 -1.48 2.94
C MET A 347 -0.70 -0.68 2.82
N LEU A 348 -1.83 -1.37 3.02
CA LEU A 348 -3.14 -0.78 3.24
C LEU A 348 -3.58 -1.04 4.68
N ASN A 349 -3.83 0.02 5.45
CA ASN A 349 -4.19 -0.03 6.87
C ASN A 349 -3.18 -0.86 7.70
N GLY A 350 -1.89 -0.76 7.34
CA GLY A 350 -0.76 -1.39 8.03
C GLY A 350 -0.53 -2.85 7.67
N ARG A 351 -1.28 -3.41 6.72
CA ARG A 351 -1.07 -4.77 6.20
C ARG A 351 -0.65 -4.75 4.76
N SER A 352 0.23 -5.68 4.41
CA SER A 352 0.53 -6.05 3.04
C SER A 352 -0.29 -7.28 2.66
N PHE A 353 -0.57 -7.50 1.38
CA PHE A 353 -1.24 -8.69 0.90
C PHE A 353 -0.37 -9.92 1.28
N PRO A 354 -0.98 -10.98 1.86
CA PRO A 354 -2.40 -11.29 1.86
C PRO A 354 -3.15 -10.89 3.14
N TYR A 355 -2.50 -10.22 4.10
CA TYR A 355 -3.12 -9.87 5.39
C TYR A 355 -4.19 -8.78 5.25
N THR A 356 -4.13 -7.97 4.21
CA THR A 356 -5.23 -7.10 3.79
C THR A 356 -6.56 -7.86 3.62
N LEU A 357 -6.53 -9.15 3.26
CA LEU A 357 -7.73 -10.00 3.18
C LEU A 357 -8.34 -10.34 4.54
N ARG A 358 -7.59 -10.20 5.65
CA ARG A 358 -8.09 -10.48 7.00
C ARG A 358 -8.99 -9.36 7.53
N GLU A 359 -8.75 -8.13 7.08
CA GLU A 359 -9.27 -6.94 7.77
C GLU A 359 -9.54 -5.72 6.87
N SER A 360 -8.82 -5.52 5.76
CA SER A 360 -8.88 -4.29 4.94
C SER A 360 -9.79 -4.41 3.69
N LEU A 361 -10.85 -5.22 3.74
CA LEU A 361 -11.79 -5.39 2.61
C LEU A 361 -12.82 -4.23 2.57
N ILE A 362 -13.44 -4.01 1.41
CA ILE A 362 -14.63 -3.13 1.29
C ILE A 362 -15.86 -4.02 1.11
N LEU A 363 -16.77 -4.03 2.09
CA LEU A 363 -18.02 -4.80 1.99
C LEU A 363 -19.06 -4.00 1.20
N MET A 364 -19.58 -4.58 0.12
CA MET A 364 -20.51 -3.93 -0.79
C MET A 364 -21.90 -4.60 -0.79
N GLU A 365 -22.92 -3.80 -1.05
CA GLU A 365 -24.30 -4.23 -1.26
C GLU A 365 -24.81 -3.72 -2.61
N GLU A 366 -25.68 -4.50 -3.24
CA GLU A 366 -26.33 -4.12 -4.50
C GLU A 366 -27.16 -2.85 -4.32
N ASN A 367 -27.05 -1.91 -5.25
CA ASN A 367 -27.75 -0.63 -5.25
C ASN A 367 -27.49 0.27 -4.03
N LYS A 368 -26.42 0.02 -3.26
CA LYS A 368 -25.96 0.88 -2.17
C LYS A 368 -24.78 1.75 -2.58
N LYS A 369 -24.53 2.80 -1.80
CA LYS A 369 -23.33 3.63 -1.88
C LYS A 369 -22.45 3.41 -0.66
N VAL A 370 -21.14 3.49 -0.86
CA VAL A 370 -20.12 3.41 0.19
C VAL A 370 -19.17 4.60 0.04
N LYS A 371 -18.81 5.21 1.17
CA LYS A 371 -17.81 6.29 1.22
C LYS A 371 -16.43 5.70 1.52
N LEU A 372 -15.42 6.09 0.75
CA LEU A 372 -14.02 5.75 1.01
C LEU A 372 -13.24 7.04 1.29
N ARG A 373 -12.50 7.09 2.40
CA ARG A 373 -11.56 8.17 2.73
C ARG A 373 -10.16 7.68 2.50
N VAL A 374 -9.51 8.15 1.45
CA VAL A 374 -8.19 7.67 1.03
C VAL A 374 -7.14 8.68 1.45
N LEU A 375 -6.08 8.23 2.11
CA LEU A 375 -4.86 9.00 2.39
C LEU A 375 -3.68 8.35 1.71
N ASN A 376 -2.93 9.15 0.93
CA ASN A 376 -1.58 8.75 0.51
C ASN A 376 -0.57 9.05 1.62
N GLY A 377 -0.27 8.06 2.44
CA GLY A 377 0.83 8.06 3.42
C GLY A 377 2.09 7.36 2.92
N HIS A 378 2.18 7.01 1.62
CA HIS A 378 3.43 6.59 1.00
C HIS A 378 4.37 7.81 0.84
N GLU A 379 5.65 7.52 0.70
CA GLU A 379 6.69 8.51 0.37
C GLU A 379 6.64 8.96 -1.11
N GLU A 380 5.88 8.25 -1.95
CA GLU A 380 5.76 8.49 -3.38
C GLU A 380 4.31 8.69 -3.83
N ALA A 381 4.13 9.11 -5.09
CA ALA A 381 2.81 9.17 -5.72
C ALA A 381 2.31 7.77 -6.08
N PHE A 382 1.01 7.54 -5.85
CA PHE A 382 0.35 6.26 -6.09
C PHE A 382 -0.92 6.44 -6.95
N ALA A 383 -1.39 5.35 -7.56
CA ALA A 383 -2.47 5.33 -8.54
C ALA A 383 -3.54 4.30 -8.15
N LEU A 384 -4.43 4.67 -7.23
CA LEU A 384 -5.52 3.81 -6.76
C LEU A 384 -6.42 3.36 -7.92
N HIS A 385 -6.38 2.07 -8.25
CA HIS A 385 -7.29 1.43 -9.18
C HIS A 385 -8.31 0.54 -8.45
N ILE A 386 -9.60 0.70 -8.75
CA ILE A 386 -10.67 -0.20 -8.29
C ILE A 386 -11.25 -0.95 -9.50
N HIS A 387 -11.22 -2.28 -9.48
CA HIS A 387 -11.80 -3.13 -10.52
C HIS A 387 -13.33 -3.12 -10.38
N GLY A 388 -14.03 -3.36 -11.50
CA GLY A 388 -15.49 -3.46 -11.52
C GLY A 388 -16.24 -2.14 -11.28
N HIS A 389 -15.55 -1.05 -10.92
CA HIS A 389 -16.16 0.19 -10.47
C HIS A 389 -15.37 1.42 -10.95
N LYS A 390 -16.08 2.54 -11.14
CA LYS A 390 -15.46 3.85 -11.35
C LYS A 390 -15.86 4.76 -10.18
N PRO A 391 -15.08 4.80 -9.08
CA PRO A 391 -15.35 5.70 -7.97
C PRO A 391 -15.39 7.17 -8.42
N MET A 392 -16.32 7.93 -7.84
CA MET A 392 -16.45 9.37 -8.05
C MET A 392 -15.73 10.11 -6.93
N VAL A 393 -14.68 10.87 -7.27
CA VAL A 393 -14.07 11.78 -6.28
C VAL A 393 -15.00 12.96 -6.01
N THR A 394 -15.18 13.26 -4.73
CA THR A 394 -16.06 14.33 -4.24
C THR A 394 -15.28 15.41 -3.51
N HIS A 395 -14.32 15.02 -2.66
CA HIS A 395 -13.47 15.96 -1.92
C HIS A 395 -12.00 15.78 -2.29
N TYR A 396 -11.27 16.90 -2.30
CA TYR A 396 -9.82 16.96 -2.44
C TYR A 396 -9.24 17.60 -1.17
N ASP A 397 -8.32 16.90 -0.51
CA ASP A 397 -7.69 17.32 0.75
C ASP A 397 -8.71 17.71 1.85
N GLY A 398 -9.88 17.06 1.81
CA GLY A 398 -11.03 17.28 2.70
C GLY A 398 -12.05 18.30 2.21
N VAL A 399 -11.77 19.05 1.13
CA VAL A 399 -12.64 20.13 0.64
C VAL A 399 -13.58 19.66 -0.47
N ASP A 400 -14.89 19.80 -0.25
CA ASP A 400 -15.90 19.70 -1.32
C ASP A 400 -15.78 20.91 -2.25
N ASN A 401 -15.41 20.66 -3.51
CA ASN A 401 -15.28 21.68 -4.56
C ASN A 401 -16.55 21.79 -5.44
N GLY A 402 -17.61 21.10 -5.05
CA GLY A 402 -18.94 21.10 -5.64
C GLY A 402 -19.09 20.16 -6.85
N PRO A 403 -20.33 19.86 -7.30
CA PRO A 403 -20.59 18.86 -8.33
C PRO A 403 -19.88 19.07 -9.68
N SER A 404 -19.45 20.30 -9.99
CA SER A 404 -18.67 20.62 -11.20
C SER A 404 -17.22 20.14 -11.16
N SER A 405 -16.66 19.85 -9.98
CA SER A 405 -15.31 19.29 -9.83
C SER A 405 -15.29 17.78 -9.64
N TYR A 406 -16.46 17.12 -9.55
CA TYR A 406 -16.52 15.69 -9.29
C TYR A 406 -16.06 14.91 -10.52
N ILE A 407 -15.09 14.01 -10.35
CA ILE A 407 -14.53 13.22 -11.45
C ILE A 407 -14.74 11.74 -11.18
N LYS A 408 -15.45 11.09 -12.08
CA LYS A 408 -15.65 9.64 -12.04
C LYS A 408 -14.68 8.95 -12.98
N ARG A 409 -13.86 8.05 -12.44
CA ARG A 409 -12.82 7.28 -13.15
C ARG A 409 -12.47 6.01 -12.36
N ASP A 410 -11.77 5.10 -13.01
CA ASP A 410 -11.30 3.82 -12.46
C ASP A 410 -9.92 3.91 -11.78
N VAL A 411 -9.08 4.88 -12.17
CA VAL A 411 -7.75 5.13 -11.59
C VAL A 411 -7.63 6.57 -11.08
N HIS A 412 -7.40 6.76 -9.78
CA HIS A 412 -7.15 8.07 -9.15
C HIS A 412 -5.69 8.17 -8.70
N GLY A 413 -4.95 9.12 -9.28
CA GLY A 413 -3.58 9.43 -8.88
C GLY A 413 -3.53 10.41 -7.70
N MET A 414 -2.66 10.13 -6.72
CA MET A 414 -2.47 10.93 -5.52
C MET A 414 -0.97 11.10 -5.23
N VAL A 415 -0.53 12.32 -4.89
CA VAL A 415 0.85 12.54 -4.37
C VAL A 415 0.89 12.43 -2.84
N PRO A 416 2.06 12.30 -2.19
CA PRO A 416 2.14 12.15 -0.74
C PRO A 416 1.38 13.22 0.05
N ALA A 417 0.82 12.81 1.19
CA ALA A 417 -0.05 13.58 2.09
C ALA A 417 -1.40 14.04 1.51
N GLN A 418 -1.74 13.75 0.24
CA GLN A 418 -3.07 14.06 -0.29
C GLN A 418 -4.17 13.15 0.26
N ARG A 419 -5.39 13.69 0.36
CA ARG A 419 -6.60 12.92 0.71
C ARG A 419 -7.67 13.05 -0.37
N LEU A 420 -8.33 11.94 -0.68
CA LEU A 420 -9.51 11.92 -1.56
C LEU A 420 -10.70 11.26 -0.84
N ASP A 421 -11.86 11.90 -0.92
CA ASP A 421 -13.13 11.24 -0.57
C ASP A 421 -13.78 10.70 -1.84
N LEU A 422 -13.94 9.38 -1.92
CA LEU A 422 -14.51 8.67 -3.06
C LEU A 422 -15.90 8.10 -2.72
N GLU A 423 -16.87 8.33 -3.60
CA GLU A 423 -18.14 7.61 -3.62
C GLU A 423 -18.01 6.36 -4.51
N LEU A 424 -18.21 5.18 -3.91
CA LEU A 424 -18.39 3.91 -4.60
C LEU A 424 -19.89 3.61 -4.72
N ASN A 425 -20.37 3.19 -5.89
CA ASN A 425 -21.78 2.92 -6.17
C ASN A 425 -21.97 1.48 -6.64
N GLY A 426 -22.93 0.75 -6.05
CA GLY A 426 -23.25 -0.64 -6.36
C GLY A 426 -24.49 -0.84 -7.25
N VAL A 427 -24.98 0.23 -7.89
CA VAL A 427 -25.97 0.14 -8.98
C VAL A 427 -25.26 -0.31 -10.25
N ASP A 428 -25.55 -1.53 -10.71
CA ASP A 428 -25.03 -2.07 -11.98
C ASP A 428 -25.61 -1.27 -13.16
N ASP A 429 -24.73 -0.56 -13.88
CA ASP A 429 -25.04 0.18 -15.09
C ASP A 429 -24.10 -0.18 -16.26
N GLY A 430 -23.23 -1.18 -16.08
CA GLY A 430 -22.23 -1.63 -17.04
C GLY A 430 -21.12 -0.59 -17.36
N LEU A 431 -21.05 0.54 -16.66
CA LEU A 431 -20.11 1.64 -16.94
C LEU A 431 -19.36 2.12 -15.70
N ASN A 432 -20.09 2.34 -14.61
CA ASN A 432 -19.63 2.87 -13.33
C ASN A 432 -19.62 1.80 -12.23
N SER A 433 -20.46 0.77 -12.36
CA SER A 433 -20.35 -0.51 -11.68
C SER A 433 -20.70 -1.63 -12.66
N PHE A 434 -19.99 -2.75 -12.59
CA PHE A 434 -20.22 -3.94 -13.41
C PHE A 434 -20.95 -5.06 -12.65
N GLY A 435 -21.63 -4.70 -11.56
CA GLY A 435 -22.46 -5.59 -10.76
C GLY A 435 -21.71 -6.35 -9.65
N GLN A 436 -22.43 -7.28 -9.03
CA GLN A 436 -21.99 -7.98 -7.83
C GLN A 436 -20.83 -8.95 -8.11
N GLY A 437 -19.86 -9.02 -7.20
CA GLY A 437 -18.74 -9.96 -7.31
C GLY A 437 -17.67 -9.78 -6.24
N VAL A 438 -16.47 -10.24 -6.56
CA VAL A 438 -15.22 -9.98 -5.84
C VAL A 438 -14.32 -9.22 -6.79
N TRP A 439 -14.02 -7.96 -6.48
CA TRP A 439 -13.31 -7.05 -7.36
C TRP A 439 -12.06 -6.52 -6.67
N MET A 440 -10.89 -6.65 -7.29
CA MET A 440 -9.63 -6.19 -6.71
C MET A 440 -9.55 -4.66 -6.67
N PHE A 441 -8.91 -4.11 -5.65
CA PHE A 441 -8.38 -2.75 -5.69
C PHE A 441 -6.94 -2.74 -5.19
N HIS A 442 -6.12 -1.88 -5.77
CA HIS A 442 -4.68 -1.85 -5.55
C HIS A 442 -4.09 -0.52 -6.04
N ASP A 443 -2.88 -0.18 -5.61
CA ASP A 443 -2.06 0.76 -6.33
C ASP A 443 -1.62 0.17 -7.69
N HIS A 444 -1.69 0.99 -8.74
CA HIS A 444 -1.29 0.63 -10.10
C HIS A 444 0.16 1.05 -10.44
N VAL A 445 0.96 1.49 -9.46
CA VAL A 445 2.43 1.57 -9.62
C VAL A 445 3.03 0.17 -9.40
N GLU A 446 3.68 -0.43 -10.39
CA GLU A 446 3.91 -1.89 -10.39
C GLU A 446 4.78 -2.43 -9.22
N LYS A 447 5.59 -1.58 -8.56
CA LYS A 447 6.39 -1.99 -7.39
C LYS A 447 5.58 -2.20 -6.12
N SER A 448 4.46 -1.49 -5.95
CA SER A 448 3.55 -1.64 -4.80
C SER A 448 2.62 -2.85 -4.91
N PHE A 449 2.73 -3.60 -6.01
CA PHE A 449 2.17 -4.95 -6.16
C PHE A 449 3.07 -6.04 -5.56
N THR A 450 4.01 -5.66 -4.67
CA THR A 450 5.00 -6.56 -4.06
C THR A 450 5.20 -6.31 -2.57
N THR A 451 5.73 -7.31 -1.87
CA THR A 451 6.22 -7.23 -0.49
C THR A 451 7.66 -7.71 -0.47
N ASN A 452 8.64 -6.82 -0.23
CA ASN A 452 10.08 -7.11 -0.34
C ASN A 452 10.42 -7.75 -1.70
N GLY A 453 9.88 -7.17 -2.78
CA GLY A 453 10.11 -7.61 -4.17
C GLY A 453 9.45 -8.93 -4.58
N MET A 454 8.77 -9.63 -3.68
CA MET A 454 7.94 -10.81 -4.00
C MET A 454 6.51 -10.37 -4.29
N GLY A 455 5.92 -10.86 -5.39
CA GLY A 455 4.53 -10.59 -5.76
C GLY A 455 3.76 -11.89 -6.05
N GLU A 456 2.42 -11.87 -6.07
CA GLU A 456 1.54 -10.73 -5.75
C GLU A 456 1.58 -10.37 -4.25
N GLY A 457 1.76 -9.09 -3.92
CA GLY A 457 1.95 -8.56 -2.56
C GLY A 457 1.57 -7.09 -2.46
N GLY A 458 1.92 -6.41 -1.36
CA GLY A 458 1.72 -4.97 -1.23
C GLY A 458 0.32 -4.51 -0.82
N ASP A 459 -0.15 -3.34 -1.27
CA ASP A 459 -1.40 -2.72 -0.79
C ASP A 459 -2.71 -3.23 -1.44
N ILE A 460 -2.65 -4.40 -2.09
CA ILE A 460 -3.79 -5.08 -2.73
C ILE A 460 -4.87 -5.44 -1.70
N SER A 461 -6.13 -5.15 -2.00
CA SER A 461 -7.30 -5.68 -1.29
C SER A 461 -8.51 -5.84 -2.24
N LEU A 462 -9.70 -6.15 -1.72
CA LEU A 462 -10.88 -6.50 -2.51
C LEU A 462 -12.15 -5.73 -2.05
N VAL A 463 -12.93 -5.27 -3.02
CA VAL A 463 -14.36 -4.95 -2.88
C VAL A 463 -15.13 -6.27 -2.99
N VAL A 464 -15.88 -6.63 -1.96
CA VAL A 464 -16.57 -7.92 -1.84
C VAL A 464 -18.05 -7.69 -1.60
N TYR A 465 -18.90 -8.14 -2.52
CA TYR A 465 -20.35 -8.09 -2.31
C TYR A 465 -20.78 -9.15 -1.28
N LYS A 466 -21.72 -8.83 -0.38
CA LYS A 466 -22.12 -9.72 0.74
C LYS A 466 -22.36 -11.19 0.37
N GLY A 467 -23.00 -11.47 -0.77
CA GLY A 467 -23.25 -12.85 -1.24
C GLY A 467 -21.98 -13.66 -1.57
N PHE A 468 -20.88 -12.96 -1.86
CA PHE A 468 -19.58 -13.50 -2.26
C PHE A 468 -18.60 -13.68 -1.10
N MET A 469 -19.06 -13.60 0.15
CA MET A 469 -18.24 -13.89 1.34
C MET A 469 -18.68 -15.20 2.01
N ASP A 470 -17.76 -15.99 2.56
CA ASP A 470 -18.07 -17.16 3.40
C ASP A 470 -18.41 -16.76 4.85
N GLU A 471 -18.86 -17.72 5.67
CA GLU A 471 -19.28 -17.48 7.06
C GLU A 471 -18.12 -17.06 7.99
N ARG A 472 -16.87 -17.26 7.56
CA ARG A 472 -15.66 -16.85 8.29
C ARG A 472 -15.15 -15.47 7.89
N GLY A 473 -15.71 -14.87 6.84
CA GLY A 473 -15.26 -13.60 6.29
C GLY A 473 -14.31 -13.71 5.09
N ILE A 474 -14.10 -14.93 4.57
CA ILE A 474 -13.21 -15.15 3.42
C ILE A 474 -13.99 -14.88 2.12
N PRO A 475 -13.45 -14.06 1.20
CA PRO A 475 -14.04 -13.88 -0.12
C PRO A 475 -14.05 -15.21 -0.91
N LYS A 476 -15.20 -15.55 -1.50
CA LYS A 476 -15.44 -16.73 -2.34
C LYS A 476 -14.79 -16.55 -3.71
N VAL A 477 -13.45 -16.58 -3.75
CA VAL A 477 -12.67 -16.45 -4.98
C VAL A 477 -12.72 -17.73 -5.82
N HIS A 478 -12.81 -17.56 -7.13
CA HIS A 478 -12.64 -18.63 -8.10
C HIS A 478 -11.28 -18.45 -8.80
N GLY A 479 -10.30 -19.30 -8.48
CA GLY A 479 -8.95 -19.16 -9.04
C GLY A 479 -7.89 -19.95 -8.31
N MET A 480 -6.72 -19.34 -8.15
CA MET A 480 -5.54 -19.94 -7.52
C MET A 480 -5.72 -20.12 -6.00
N SER A 481 -4.96 -21.04 -5.41
CA SER A 481 -4.94 -21.23 -3.96
C SER A 481 -4.28 -20.03 -3.27
N LEU A 482 -4.87 -19.55 -2.17
CA LEU A 482 -4.25 -18.53 -1.31
C LEU A 482 -3.12 -19.10 -0.42
N ALA A 483 -3.01 -20.42 -0.28
CA ALA A 483 -2.07 -21.05 0.64
C ALA A 483 -0.58 -20.65 0.46
N PRO A 484 -0.06 -20.46 -0.76
CA PRO A 484 1.31 -19.97 -0.95
C PRO A 484 1.56 -18.60 -0.30
N TYR A 485 0.64 -17.65 -0.49
CA TYR A 485 0.76 -16.30 0.08
C TYR A 485 0.65 -16.29 1.60
N PHE A 486 -0.09 -17.22 2.20
CA PHE A 486 -0.14 -17.40 3.66
C PHE A 486 1.03 -18.24 4.23
N THR A 487 2.10 -18.48 3.46
CA THR A 487 3.27 -19.27 3.88
C THR A 487 4.53 -18.40 3.96
N LYS A 488 5.22 -18.39 5.11
CA LYS A 488 6.44 -17.60 5.34
C LYS A 488 7.58 -17.90 4.34
N GLU A 489 7.72 -19.15 3.90
CA GLU A 489 8.72 -19.54 2.89
C GLU A 489 8.51 -18.87 1.52
N PHE A 490 7.29 -18.46 1.17
CA PHE A 490 7.01 -17.74 -0.07
C PHE A 490 7.66 -16.35 -0.07
N TRP A 491 7.41 -15.55 0.97
CA TRP A 491 7.99 -14.21 1.16
C TRP A 491 9.52 -14.21 1.34
N GLN A 492 10.09 -15.35 1.72
CA GLN A 492 11.53 -15.57 1.76
C GLN A 492 12.15 -15.97 0.40
N GLY A 493 11.35 -16.00 -0.68
CA GLY A 493 11.80 -16.40 -2.02
C GLY A 493 12.15 -17.89 -2.14
N LYS A 494 11.74 -18.73 -1.17
CA LYS A 494 12.08 -20.17 -1.13
C LYS A 494 11.09 -21.04 -1.90
N PHE A 495 9.89 -20.55 -2.17
CA PHE A 495 8.86 -21.25 -2.95
C PHE A 495 8.64 -20.57 -4.31
N PRO A 496 8.73 -21.28 -5.45
CA PRO A 496 8.54 -20.66 -6.77
C PRO A 496 7.05 -20.41 -7.04
N ALA A 497 6.68 -19.15 -7.29
CA ALA A 497 5.28 -18.73 -7.44
C ALA A 497 4.50 -19.52 -8.51
N TRP A 498 5.13 -19.83 -9.65
CA TRP A 498 4.47 -20.53 -10.76
C TRP A 498 4.54 -22.06 -10.69
N GLN A 499 5.13 -22.62 -9.63
CA GLN A 499 5.39 -24.07 -9.56
C GLN A 499 4.12 -24.91 -9.76
N ASP A 500 3.00 -24.50 -9.16
CA ASP A 500 1.79 -25.33 -9.08
C ASP A 500 0.70 -24.90 -10.09
N TYR A 501 1.07 -24.13 -11.12
CA TYR A 501 0.16 -23.70 -12.21
C TYR A 501 -0.26 -24.86 -13.13
N ASP A 502 0.54 -25.94 -13.21
CA ASP A 502 0.17 -27.15 -13.93
C ASP A 502 0.59 -28.43 -13.19
N ALA A 503 0.01 -29.55 -13.60
CA ALA A 503 0.17 -30.84 -12.91
C ALA A 503 1.60 -31.44 -13.00
N TRP A 504 2.46 -30.92 -13.87
CA TRP A 504 3.84 -31.40 -14.07
C TRP A 504 4.89 -30.35 -13.65
N LYS A 505 4.46 -29.25 -13.06
CA LYS A 505 5.26 -28.18 -12.44
C LYS A 505 6.26 -27.52 -13.39
N SER A 506 5.84 -27.27 -14.64
CA SER A 506 6.72 -26.81 -15.73
C SER A 506 7.53 -25.54 -15.44
N LEU A 507 7.01 -24.66 -14.57
CA LEU A 507 7.63 -23.40 -14.15
C LEU A 507 8.22 -23.46 -12.72
N GLY A 508 8.41 -24.66 -12.18
CA GLY A 508 9.15 -24.90 -10.93
C GLY A 508 10.67 -24.78 -11.08
N LEU A 509 11.42 -25.03 -10.00
CA LEU A 509 12.89 -25.03 -10.06
C LEU A 509 13.41 -26.17 -10.96
N PRO A 510 14.47 -25.97 -11.75
CA PRO A 510 15.09 -27.06 -12.51
C PRO A 510 15.76 -28.09 -11.59
N GLU A 511 15.64 -29.37 -11.93
CA GLU A 511 16.37 -30.47 -11.30
C GLU A 511 17.85 -30.36 -11.66
N ILE A 512 18.63 -29.88 -10.68
CA ILE A 512 20.09 -29.76 -10.79
C ILE A 512 20.71 -31.16 -10.68
N THR A 513 20.66 -31.92 -11.77
CA THR A 513 21.50 -33.10 -11.91
C THR A 513 22.97 -32.68 -11.85
N THR A 514 23.81 -33.43 -11.15
CA THR A 514 25.18 -33.02 -10.76
C THR A 514 26.19 -32.88 -11.91
N LYS A 515 25.74 -32.99 -13.18
CA LYS A 515 26.48 -32.46 -14.32
C LYS A 515 26.34 -30.93 -14.34
N LYS A 516 27.24 -30.28 -13.60
CA LYS A 516 27.50 -28.82 -13.55
C LYS A 516 27.10 -28.09 -14.84
N GLN A 517 25.83 -27.69 -14.92
CA GLN A 517 25.33 -26.86 -16.00
C GLN A 517 25.92 -25.47 -15.76
N ALA A 518 26.63 -24.92 -16.74
CA ALA A 518 27.22 -23.60 -16.60
C ALA A 518 26.09 -22.60 -16.30
N ALA A 519 26.27 -21.77 -15.28
CA ALA A 519 25.29 -20.75 -14.94
C ALA A 519 24.96 -19.93 -16.20
N PHE A 520 23.67 -19.72 -16.47
CA PHE A 520 23.25 -18.85 -17.56
C PHE A 520 23.64 -17.42 -17.17
N VAL A 521 24.83 -17.01 -17.58
CA VAL A 521 25.23 -15.61 -17.62
C VAL A 521 24.48 -15.03 -18.82
N PRO A 522 23.52 -14.10 -18.63
CA PRO A 522 22.93 -13.41 -19.76
C PRO A 522 24.07 -12.76 -20.54
N PRO A 523 24.09 -12.87 -21.89
CA PRO A 523 25.16 -12.26 -22.67
C PRO A 523 25.20 -10.76 -22.33
N PRO A 524 26.38 -10.17 -22.08
CA PRO A 524 26.47 -8.74 -21.85
C PRO A 524 25.83 -8.01 -23.04
N PRO A 525 25.19 -6.84 -22.82
CA PRO A 525 24.58 -6.07 -23.90
C PRO A 525 25.60 -5.91 -25.03
N VAL A 526 25.19 -6.25 -26.26
CA VAL A 526 26.11 -6.40 -27.39
C VAL A 526 26.75 -5.06 -27.70
N ALA A 527 27.94 -4.83 -27.15
CA ALA A 527 28.82 -3.76 -27.57
C ALA A 527 29.12 -3.94 -29.07
N PRO A 528 29.20 -2.86 -29.86
CA PRO A 528 29.54 -2.96 -31.27
C PRO A 528 30.85 -3.72 -31.44
N LYS A 529 30.88 -4.73 -32.31
CA LYS A 529 32.05 -5.60 -32.49
C LYS A 529 33.28 -4.78 -32.91
N THR A 530 34.22 -4.63 -31.98
CA THR A 530 35.62 -4.31 -32.27
C THR A 530 36.44 -5.58 -32.08
N ASP A 531 36.47 -6.44 -33.10
CA ASP A 531 37.40 -7.56 -33.14
C ASP A 531 38.85 -7.04 -33.19
N ALA A 532 39.69 -7.53 -32.27
CA ALA A 532 41.07 -7.11 -32.14
C ALA A 532 42.04 -8.08 -32.83
N THR A 533 43.09 -7.51 -33.43
CA THR A 533 44.36 -8.14 -33.83
C THR A 533 44.36 -9.19 -34.96
N ALA A 534 44.79 -8.72 -36.14
CA ALA A 534 45.70 -9.47 -37.02
C ALA A 534 46.89 -8.55 -37.40
N GLN A 535 48.08 -9.12 -37.51
CA GLN A 535 49.33 -8.41 -37.82
C GLN A 535 49.47 -8.09 -39.34
N PRO A 536 50.45 -7.27 -39.77
CA PRO A 536 50.23 -6.32 -40.86
C PRO A 536 50.39 -6.88 -42.27
N THR A 537 49.44 -6.52 -43.14
CA THR A 537 49.61 -6.52 -44.60
C THR A 537 49.24 -5.13 -45.12
N GLY A 538 50.22 -4.37 -45.61
CA GLY A 538 50.05 -2.95 -45.90
C GLY A 538 49.37 -2.65 -47.23
N SER A 539 48.56 -1.59 -47.24
CA SER A 539 48.39 -0.71 -48.41
C SER A 539 47.82 0.64 -47.94
N ASP A 540 48.66 1.67 -47.85
CA ASP A 540 48.25 3.02 -47.47
C ASP A 540 47.32 3.64 -48.53
N THR A 541 46.01 3.66 -48.28
CA THR A 541 45.10 4.56 -48.99
C THR A 541 44.98 5.87 -48.23
N SER A 542 45.97 6.75 -48.44
CA SER A 542 46.02 8.09 -47.85
C SER A 542 44.72 8.88 -48.06
N PHE A 543 44.33 9.65 -47.04
CA PHE A 543 43.22 10.63 -47.06
C PHE A 543 43.25 11.54 -48.31
N PHE A 544 44.44 11.91 -48.79
CA PHE A 544 44.62 12.69 -50.02
C PHE A 544 44.13 11.97 -51.28
N GLY A 545 44.22 10.63 -51.34
CA GLY A 545 43.71 9.84 -52.46
C GLY A 545 42.18 9.83 -52.53
N GLN A 546 41.51 9.73 -51.38
CA GLN A 546 40.05 9.83 -51.31
C GLN A 546 39.56 11.25 -51.64
N LEU A 547 40.24 12.28 -51.13
CA LEU A 547 39.96 13.68 -51.45
C LEU A 547 40.18 13.98 -52.95
N PHE A 548 41.28 13.51 -53.54
CA PHE A 548 41.56 13.68 -54.96
C PHE A 548 40.52 12.97 -55.84
N ASN A 549 40.14 11.73 -55.51
CA ASN A 549 39.09 11.02 -56.23
C ASN A 549 37.72 11.71 -56.12
N GLY A 550 37.39 12.27 -54.95
CA GLY A 550 36.17 13.07 -54.75
C GLY A 550 36.15 14.34 -55.62
N ILE A 551 37.25 15.09 -55.66
CA ILE A 551 37.39 16.27 -56.53
C ILE A 551 37.32 15.88 -58.01
N LEU A 552 37.92 14.76 -58.40
CA LEU A 552 37.96 14.31 -59.79
C LEU A 552 36.58 13.80 -60.28
N LEU A 553 35.83 13.08 -59.44
CA LEU A 553 34.42 12.74 -59.73
C LEU A 553 33.52 13.98 -59.76
N GLY A 554 33.69 14.92 -58.82
CA GLY A 554 32.96 16.18 -58.80
C GLY A 554 33.21 17.02 -60.07
N GLY A 555 34.47 17.10 -60.51
CA GLY A 555 34.86 17.76 -61.75
C GLY A 555 34.26 17.10 -63.00
N LEU A 556 34.24 15.77 -63.07
CA LEU A 556 33.62 15.02 -64.18
C LEU A 556 32.10 15.22 -64.23
N LEU A 557 31.41 15.18 -63.09
CA LEU A 557 29.97 15.44 -63.01
C LEU A 557 29.63 16.89 -63.40
N TYR A 558 30.44 17.86 -62.96
CA TYR A 558 30.29 19.27 -63.34
C TYR A 558 30.54 19.49 -64.85
N ALA A 559 31.56 18.84 -65.41
CA ALA A 559 31.85 18.89 -66.85
C ALA A 559 30.71 18.26 -67.68
N ALA A 560 30.12 17.16 -67.21
CA ALA A 560 28.94 16.54 -67.82
C ALA A 560 27.70 17.46 -67.73
N TYR A 561 27.50 18.15 -66.61
CA TYR A 561 26.40 19.10 -66.43
C TYR A 561 26.52 20.35 -67.32
N ILE A 562 27.73 20.90 -67.48
CA ILE A 562 27.99 22.01 -68.41
C ILE A 562 27.77 21.58 -69.86
N ASN A 563 28.26 20.39 -70.25
CA ASN A 563 28.14 19.89 -71.62
C ASN A 563 26.81 19.16 -71.89
N ARG A 564 25.83 19.20 -70.98
CA ARG A 564 24.59 18.42 -71.07
C ARG A 564 23.81 18.64 -72.38
N GLU A 565 23.76 19.88 -72.88
CA GLU A 565 23.14 20.22 -74.18
C GLU A 565 23.82 19.47 -75.33
N ARG A 566 25.16 19.40 -75.31
CA ARG A 566 25.97 18.70 -76.31
C ARG A 566 25.82 17.18 -76.20
N ILE A 567 25.83 16.65 -74.99
CA ILE A 567 25.64 15.22 -74.71
C ILE A 567 24.22 14.77 -75.13
N LEU A 568 23.18 15.53 -74.77
CA LEU A 568 21.80 15.25 -75.20
C LEU A 568 21.64 15.35 -76.73
N SER A 569 22.37 16.26 -77.40
CA SER A 569 22.37 16.34 -78.86
C SER A 569 22.98 15.12 -79.56
N MET A 570 23.85 14.36 -78.89
CA MET A 570 24.41 13.09 -79.40
C MET A 570 23.39 11.94 -79.36
N PHE A 571 22.38 12.00 -78.48
CA PHE A 571 21.33 11.00 -78.37
C PHE A 571 20.04 11.36 -79.13
N ALA A 572 20.01 12.51 -79.81
CA ALA A 572 18.82 13.07 -80.46
C ALA A 572 18.81 12.98 -82.01
N LYS A 573 19.66 12.13 -82.63
CA LYS A 573 19.65 11.91 -84.09
C LYS A 573 19.78 10.43 -84.49
N LYS A 574 18.61 9.85 -84.80
CA LYS A 574 18.35 8.54 -85.43
C LYS A 574 18.73 7.30 -84.63
#